data_AF-A0A958UNZ3-F1
#
_entry.id   AF-A0A958UNZ3-F1
#
_cell.length_a   1.000
_cell.length_b   1.000
_cell.length_c   1.000
_cell.angle_alpha   90.00
_cell.angle_beta   90.00
_cell.angle_gamma   90.00
#
_symmetry.space_group_name_H-M   'P 1'
#
loop_
_entity.id
_entity.type
_entity.pdbx_description
1 polymer ?
#
loop_
_entity_poly.entity_id
_entity_poly.type
_entity_poly.pdbx_seq_one_letter_code
_entity_poly.pdbx_strand_id
1 'polypeptide(L)'
;DYNEIGIIFSDMEYIGAYFIKLVAFFSFCLFLGVLVKRSAFALGFLIVWQIIEWLFYGLMKWKIFKDTDIADTIAQFFPLNAMANLIKEPLSRLGAIQSAANQLGENFTKDYAVSPLNIAIVLVWTTLFIYWSYAILKKRDL
;
A
#
# COMPACT_ATOMS: atom_id res chain seq x y z
N ASP A 1 31.09 5.13 -16.76
CA ASP A 1 30.82 5.48 -15.36
C ASP A 1 29.40 5.17 -14.98
N TYR A 2 29.23 4.00 -14.39
CA TYR A 2 28.00 3.60 -13.73
C TYR A 2 27.95 4.34 -12.40
N ASN A 3 26.90 5.12 -12.17
CA ASN A 3 26.62 5.79 -10.91
C ASN A 3 26.19 4.73 -9.87
N GLU A 4 27.09 3.81 -9.54
CA GLU A 4 26.84 2.66 -8.65
C GLU A 4 26.34 3.11 -7.28
N ILE A 5 26.82 4.26 -6.80
CA ILE A 5 26.35 4.87 -5.55
C ILE A 5 24.85 5.20 -5.62
N GLY A 6 24.37 5.79 -6.72
CA GLY A 6 22.94 6.12 -6.87
C GLY A 6 22.05 4.88 -6.94
N ILE A 7 22.52 3.81 -7.56
CA ILE A 7 21.81 2.52 -7.63
C ILE A 7 21.77 1.87 -6.24
N ILE A 8 22.90 1.83 -5.53
CA ILE A 8 23.02 1.27 -4.17
C ILE A 8 22.13 2.02 -3.17
N PHE A 9 22.13 3.36 -3.20
CA PHE A 9 21.27 4.14 -2.32
C PHE A 9 19.77 4.03 -2.70
N SER A 10 19.45 3.88 -3.99
CA SER A 10 18.06 3.62 -4.42
C SER A 10 17.59 2.24 -3.95
N ASP A 11 18.42 1.21 -4.03
CA ASP A 11 18.14 -0.13 -3.50
C ASP A 11 17.96 -0.14 -1.97
N MET A 12 18.72 0.70 -1.25
CA MET A 12 18.59 0.87 0.20
C MET A 12 17.32 1.64 0.61
N GLU A 13 16.86 2.58 -0.22
CA GLU A 13 15.58 3.28 -0.02
C GLU A 13 14.40 2.30 -0.08
N TYR A 14 14.45 1.27 -0.95
CA TYR A 14 13.43 0.22 -0.96
C TYR A 14 13.37 -0.56 0.35
N ILE A 15 14.50 -0.82 1.01
CA ILE A 15 14.52 -1.48 2.31
C ILE A 15 13.81 -0.61 3.36
N GLY A 16 14.08 0.69 3.36
CA GLY A 16 13.41 1.66 4.24
C GLY A 16 11.90 1.75 3.95
N ALA A 17 11.51 1.86 2.69
CA ALA A 17 10.11 1.85 2.27
C ALA A 17 9.40 0.53 2.65
N TYR A 18 10.12 -0.60 2.57
CA TYR A 18 9.59 -1.92 2.93
C TYR A 18 9.37 -2.05 4.42
N PHE A 19 10.31 -1.55 5.22
CA PHE A 19 10.13 -1.45 6.65
C PHE A 19 8.89 -0.62 7.02
N ILE A 20 8.73 0.57 6.42
CA ILE A 20 7.55 1.43 6.65
C ILE A 20 6.26 0.71 6.24
N LYS A 21 6.26 0.03 5.08
CA LYS A 21 5.12 -0.78 4.62
C LYS A 21 4.72 -1.83 5.65
N LEU A 22 5.69 -2.57 6.20
CA LEU A 22 5.43 -3.59 7.21
C LEU A 22 4.89 -2.97 8.51
N VAL A 23 5.48 -1.87 8.98
CA VAL A 23 5.02 -1.17 10.19
C VAL A 23 3.57 -0.69 10.03
N ALA A 24 3.23 -0.13 8.88
CA ALA A 24 1.86 0.30 8.58
C ALA A 24 0.88 -0.89 8.56
N PHE A 25 1.27 -1.99 7.91
CA PHE A 25 0.47 -3.20 7.83
C PHE A 25 0.21 -3.80 9.23
N PHE A 26 1.25 -3.97 10.04
CA PHE A 26 1.09 -4.47 11.41
C PHE A 26 0.28 -3.53 12.29
N SER A 27 0.43 -2.21 12.12
CA SER A 27 -0.39 -1.22 12.84
C SER A 27 -1.87 -1.32 12.46
N PHE A 28 -2.17 -1.56 11.18
CA PHE A 28 -3.53 -1.81 10.72
C PHE A 28 -4.08 -3.13 11.29
N CYS A 29 -3.31 -4.21 11.26
CA CYS A 29 -3.67 -5.48 11.88
C CYS A 29 -3.95 -5.34 13.38
N LEU A 30 -3.14 -4.54 14.09
CA LEU A 30 -3.33 -4.25 15.50
C LEU A 30 -4.68 -3.53 15.72
N PHE A 31 -4.97 -2.50 14.93
CA PHE A 31 -6.23 -1.79 14.98
C PHE A 31 -7.44 -2.72 14.78
N LEU A 32 -7.41 -3.56 13.75
CA LEU A 32 -8.46 -4.54 13.51
C LEU A 32 -8.56 -5.59 14.63
N GLY A 33 -7.43 -6.06 15.16
CA GLY A 33 -7.40 -7.02 16.26
C GLY A 33 -8.00 -6.44 17.56
N VAL A 34 -7.70 -5.18 17.85
CA VAL A 34 -8.29 -4.44 18.97
C VAL A 34 -9.80 -4.27 18.78
N LEU A 35 -10.24 -3.93 17.56
CA LEU A 35 -11.65 -3.77 17.20
C LEU A 35 -12.44 -5.08 17.36
N VAL A 36 -11.90 -6.20 16.87
CA VAL A 36 -12.60 -7.51 16.83
C VAL A 36 -12.47 -8.30 18.15
N LYS A 37 -11.64 -7.84 19.11
CA LYS A 37 -11.38 -8.50 20.41
C LYS A 37 -10.79 -9.92 20.33
N ARG A 38 -10.46 -10.43 19.14
CA ARG A 38 -9.82 -11.73 18.94
C ARG A 38 -8.74 -11.61 17.86
N SER A 39 -7.49 -11.87 18.25
CA SER A 39 -6.31 -11.71 17.39
C SER A 39 -6.34 -12.55 16.12
N ALA A 40 -6.83 -13.80 16.19
CA ALA A 40 -6.89 -14.70 15.04
C ALA A 40 -7.88 -14.23 13.95
N PHE A 41 -8.90 -13.44 14.30
CA PHE A 41 -9.88 -12.94 13.34
C PHE A 41 -9.38 -11.70 12.57
N ALA A 42 -8.29 -11.05 13.02
CA ALA A 42 -7.74 -9.88 12.34
C ALA A 42 -7.32 -10.22 10.90
N LEU A 43 -6.73 -11.39 10.67
CA LEU A 43 -6.28 -11.82 9.35
C LEU A 43 -7.46 -12.03 8.37
N GLY A 44 -8.57 -12.60 8.85
CA GLY A 44 -9.79 -12.72 8.05
C GLY A 44 -10.41 -11.36 7.75
N PHE A 45 -10.40 -10.45 8.72
CA PHE A 45 -10.92 -9.09 8.54
C PHE A 45 -10.08 -8.26 7.56
N LEU A 46 -8.77 -8.50 7.46
CA LEU A 46 -7.93 -7.89 6.41
C LEU A 46 -8.41 -8.28 5.02
N ILE A 47 -8.75 -9.55 4.79
CA ILE A 47 -9.26 -10.03 3.49
C ILE A 47 -10.61 -9.37 3.19
N VAL A 48 -11.49 -9.28 4.18
CA VAL A 48 -12.76 -8.58 4.03
C VAL A 48 -12.54 -7.11 3.70
N TRP A 49 -11.61 -6.43 4.39
CA TRP A 49 -11.26 -5.04 4.12
C TRP A 49 -10.68 -4.85 2.72
N GLN A 50 -9.83 -5.76 2.24
CA GLN A 50 -9.31 -5.76 0.88
C GLN A 50 -10.43 -5.85 -0.16
N ILE A 51 -11.41 -6.74 0.06
CA ILE A 51 -12.59 -6.87 -0.82
C ILE A 51 -13.41 -5.58 -0.81
N ILE A 52 -13.58 -4.96 0.36
CA ILE A 52 -14.30 -3.69 0.51
C ILE A 52 -13.60 -2.57 -0.28
N GLU A 53 -12.27 -2.40 -0.15
CA GLU A 53 -11.52 -1.40 -0.93
C GLU A 53 -11.65 -1.64 -2.44
N TRP A 54 -11.56 -2.90 -2.88
CA TRP A 54 -11.77 -3.27 -4.28
C TRP A 54 -13.18 -2.97 -4.78
N LEU A 55 -14.20 -3.23 -3.96
CA LEU A 55 -15.58 -2.92 -4.29
C LEU A 55 -15.79 -1.40 -4.40
N PHE A 56 -15.26 -0.61 -3.46
CA PHE A 56 -15.34 0.84 -3.52
C PHE A 56 -14.65 1.39 -4.77
N TYR A 57 -13.46 0.88 -5.09
CA TYR A 57 -12.75 1.23 -6.32
C TYR A 57 -13.56 0.89 -7.58
N GLY A 58 -14.10 -0.34 -7.66
CA GLY A 58 -14.93 -0.78 -8.78
C GLY A 58 -16.21 0.05 -8.95
N LEU A 59 -16.87 0.39 -7.84
CA LEU A 59 -18.05 1.26 -7.83
C LEU A 59 -17.72 2.67 -8.32
N MET A 60 -16.60 3.25 -7.90
CA MET A 60 -16.17 4.58 -8.38
C MET A 60 -15.90 4.55 -9.89
N LYS A 61 -15.15 3.55 -10.36
CA LYS A 61 -14.78 3.42 -11.77
C LYS A 61 -15.97 3.16 -12.69
N TRP A 62 -16.97 2.42 -12.24
CA TRP A 62 -18.10 2.02 -13.09
C TRP A 62 -19.33 2.94 -12.96
N LYS A 63 -19.55 3.57 -11.81
CA LYS A 63 -20.80 4.28 -11.52
C LYS A 63 -20.67 5.80 -11.35
N ILE A 64 -19.53 6.29 -10.86
CA ILE A 64 -19.38 7.71 -10.44
C ILE A 64 -18.44 8.47 -11.37
N PHE A 65 -17.27 7.91 -11.68
CA PHE A 65 -16.21 8.55 -12.48
C PHE A 65 -15.83 7.65 -13.65
N LYS A 66 -16.77 7.46 -14.58
CA LYS A 66 -16.55 6.66 -15.79
C LYS A 66 -15.42 7.30 -16.61
N ASP A 67 -14.40 6.50 -16.95
CA ASP A 67 -13.24 6.91 -17.77
C ASP A 67 -12.46 8.14 -17.22
N THR A 68 -12.47 8.37 -15.91
CA THR A 68 -11.71 9.48 -15.29
C THR A 68 -10.67 8.97 -14.29
N ASP A 69 -9.47 9.57 -14.30
CA ASP A 69 -8.35 9.26 -13.38
C ASP A 69 -8.64 9.62 -11.90
N ILE A 70 -9.81 10.20 -11.63
CA ILE A 70 -10.26 10.57 -10.28
C ILE A 70 -10.42 9.32 -9.41
N ALA A 71 -10.92 8.22 -9.97
CA ALA A 71 -11.07 6.97 -9.23
C ALA A 71 -9.70 6.42 -8.76
N ASP A 72 -8.69 6.48 -9.63
CA ASP A 72 -7.32 6.06 -9.32
C ASP A 72 -6.67 7.01 -8.29
N THR A 73 -6.95 8.31 -8.42
CA THR A 73 -6.49 9.36 -7.48
C THR A 73 -7.10 9.19 -6.08
N ILE A 74 -8.32 8.67 -5.96
CA ILE A 74 -8.93 8.40 -4.65
C ILE A 74 -8.41 7.07 -4.09
N ALA A 75 -8.29 6.05 -4.94
CA ALA A 75 -7.86 4.71 -4.54
C ALA A 75 -6.45 4.71 -3.91
N GLN A 76 -5.53 5.55 -4.38
CA GLN A 76 -4.20 5.69 -3.77
C GLN A 76 -4.20 6.14 -2.31
N PHE A 77 -5.29 6.73 -1.81
CA PHE A 77 -5.43 7.12 -0.40
C PHE A 77 -6.02 6.04 0.47
N PHE A 78 -6.59 4.96 -0.09
CA PHE A 78 -7.08 3.86 0.73
C PHE A 78 -5.93 3.16 1.44
N PRO A 79 -6.09 2.72 2.68
CA PRO A 79 -4.96 2.28 3.50
C PRO A 79 -4.22 1.08 2.88
N LEU A 80 -4.92 0.04 2.40
CA LEU A 80 -4.24 -1.09 1.77
C LEU A 80 -3.65 -0.73 0.40
N ASN A 81 -4.36 0.06 -0.41
CA ASN A 81 -3.81 0.54 -1.69
C ASN A 81 -2.60 1.47 -1.50
N ALA A 82 -2.59 2.36 -0.51
CA ALA A 82 -1.46 3.23 -0.20
C ALA A 82 -0.23 2.40 0.21
N MET A 83 -0.43 1.38 1.05
CA MET A 83 0.61 0.43 1.43
C MET A 83 1.09 -0.41 0.23
N ALA A 84 0.20 -0.79 -0.69
CA ALA A 84 0.54 -1.49 -1.93
C ALA A 84 1.36 -0.58 -2.87
N ASN A 85 0.95 0.68 -3.02
CA ASN A 85 1.59 1.69 -3.85
C ASN A 85 2.96 2.16 -3.31
N LEU A 86 3.24 1.93 -2.03
CA LEU A 86 4.53 2.26 -1.43
C LEU A 86 5.69 1.45 -2.04
N ILE A 87 5.40 0.23 -2.52
CA ILE A 87 6.37 -0.63 -3.21
C ILE A 87 5.67 -1.27 -4.39
N LYS A 88 5.93 -0.75 -5.59
CA LYS A 88 5.59 -1.46 -6.83
C LYS A 88 6.39 -2.75 -6.87
N GLU A 89 5.68 -3.87 -6.98
CA GLU A 89 6.18 -5.22 -6.76
C GLU A 89 7.54 -5.48 -7.44
N PRO A 90 8.55 -5.97 -6.72
CA PRO A 90 9.86 -6.31 -7.31
C PRO A 90 9.77 -7.50 -8.28
N LEU A 91 8.69 -8.30 -8.27
CA LEU A 91 8.42 -9.29 -9.31
C LEU A 91 8.27 -8.65 -10.69
N SER A 92 7.78 -7.41 -10.76
CA SER A 92 7.75 -6.64 -12.01
C SER A 92 9.14 -6.24 -12.51
N ARG A 93 10.18 -6.39 -11.67
CA ARG A 93 11.59 -6.12 -11.99
C ARG A 93 12.39 -7.38 -12.29
N LEU A 94 11.79 -8.57 -12.18
CA LEU A 94 12.47 -9.80 -12.62
C LEU A 94 12.71 -9.69 -14.12
N GLY A 95 13.99 -9.66 -14.51
CA GLY A 95 14.42 -9.45 -15.89
C GLY A 95 13.79 -10.41 -16.90
N ALA A 96 13.30 -11.58 -16.47
CA ALA A 96 12.58 -12.55 -17.30
C ALA A 96 11.22 -12.05 -17.81
N ILE A 97 10.50 -11.23 -17.04
CA ILE A 97 9.19 -10.67 -17.43
C ILE A 97 9.40 -9.37 -18.23
N GLN A 98 10.40 -8.56 -17.87
CA GLN A 98 10.75 -7.36 -18.63
C GLN A 98 11.29 -7.69 -20.03
N SER A 99 12.07 -8.77 -20.17
CA SER A 99 12.54 -9.24 -21.48
C SER A 99 11.43 -9.85 -22.33
N ALA A 100 10.46 -10.55 -21.73
CA ALA A 100 9.26 -11.02 -22.44
C ALA A 100 8.33 -9.86 -22.86
N ALA A 101 8.16 -8.83 -22.03
CA ALA A 101 7.35 -7.64 -22.33
C ALA A 101 7.99 -6.72 -23.39
N ASN A 102 9.32 -6.52 -23.34
CA ASN A 102 10.06 -5.77 -24.36
C ASN A 102 10.00 -6.47 -25.74
N GLN A 103 9.93 -7.81 -25.77
CA GLN A 103 9.73 -8.57 -27.01
C GLN A 103 8.32 -8.40 -27.61
N LEU A 104 7.34 -7.98 -26.80
CA LEU A 104 5.95 -7.75 -27.22
C LEU A 104 5.64 -6.27 -27.53
N GLY A 105 6.65 -5.38 -27.47
CA GLY A 105 6.52 -3.98 -27.90
C GLY A 105 5.83 -3.02 -26.92
N GLU A 106 5.44 -3.47 -25.72
CA GLU A 106 4.92 -2.59 -24.67
C GLU A 106 6.08 -1.98 -23.86
N ASN A 107 6.46 -0.74 -24.21
CA ASN A 107 7.31 0.10 -23.38
C ASN A 107 6.54 0.49 -22.09
N PHE A 108 6.48 -0.41 -21.11
CA PHE A 108 5.98 -0.10 -19.78
C PHE A 108 6.98 0.84 -19.08
N THR A 109 6.79 2.15 -19.26
CA THR A 109 7.41 3.19 -18.43
C THR A 109 6.68 3.21 -17.08
N LYS A 110 6.79 2.14 -16.29
CA LYS A 110 6.33 2.18 -14.90
C LYS A 110 7.39 2.91 -14.10
N ASP A 111 7.09 4.14 -13.69
CA ASP A 111 7.94 4.86 -12.76
C ASP A 111 8.00 4.08 -11.45
N TYR A 112 9.15 3.47 -11.20
CA TYR A 112 9.37 2.59 -10.04
C TYR A 112 9.81 3.37 -8.80
N ALA A 113 9.96 4.69 -8.90
CA ALA A 113 10.35 5.55 -7.80
C ALA A 113 9.36 5.46 -6.63
N VAL A 114 9.89 5.33 -5.42
CA VAL A 114 9.11 5.46 -4.20
C VAL A 114 8.68 6.92 -4.10
N SER A 115 7.40 7.21 -4.33
CA SER A 115 6.91 8.58 -4.22
C SER A 115 6.97 9.00 -2.74
N PRO A 116 7.65 10.11 -2.40
CA PRO A 116 7.64 10.66 -1.03
C PRO A 116 6.23 10.90 -0.50
N LEU A 117 5.29 11.20 -1.40
CA LEU A 117 3.88 11.38 -1.09
C LEU A 117 3.25 10.08 -0.57
N ASN A 118 3.57 8.93 -1.19
CA ASN A 118 3.07 7.63 -0.73
C ASN A 118 3.62 7.29 0.65
N ILE A 119 4.89 7.59 0.92
CA ILE A 119 5.49 7.43 2.27
C ILE A 119 4.70 8.27 3.27
N ALA A 120 4.45 9.54 2.97
CA ALA A 120 3.71 10.44 3.86
C ALA A 120 2.28 9.94 4.14
N ILE A 121 1.54 9.50 3.11
CA ILE A 121 0.20 8.92 3.29
C ILE A 121 0.24 7.71 4.22
N VAL A 122 1.19 6.79 4.01
CA VAL A 122 1.31 5.57 4.82
C VAL A 122 1.66 5.88 6.27
N LEU A 123 2.53 6.86 6.52
CA LEU A 123 2.84 7.33 7.87
C LEU A 123 1.62 7.94 8.56
N VAL A 124 0.84 8.77 7.85
CA VAL A 124 -0.42 9.33 8.38
C VAL A 124 -1.37 8.20 8.80
N TRP A 125 -1.61 7.22 7.93
CA TRP A 125 -2.44 6.06 8.27
C TRP A 125 -1.92 5.26 9.45
N THR A 126 -0.60 5.05 9.52
CA THR A 126 0.06 4.35 10.63
C THR A 126 -0.25 5.06 11.96
N THR A 127 -0.07 6.37 12.02
CA THR A 127 -0.37 7.16 13.22
C THR A 127 -1.85 7.11 13.59
N LEU A 128 -2.76 7.17 12.61
CA LEU A 128 -4.19 7.06 12.82
C LEU A 128 -4.59 5.69 13.39
N PHE A 129 -4.07 4.59 12.85
CA PHE A 129 -4.38 3.24 13.34
C PHE A 129 -3.89 3.02 14.76
N ILE A 130 -2.69 3.49 15.09
CA ILE A 130 -2.17 3.44 16.46
C ILE A 130 -3.06 4.26 17.40
N TYR A 131 -3.40 5.49 17.00
CA TYR A 131 -4.25 6.36 17.81
C TYR A 131 -5.65 5.77 18.05
N TRP A 132 -6.30 5.26 17.01
CA TRP A 132 -7.61 4.62 17.14
C TRP A 132 -7.54 3.35 17.99
N SER A 133 -6.48 2.56 17.85
CA SER A 133 -6.26 1.40 18.72
C SER A 133 -6.17 1.83 20.19
N TYR A 134 -5.37 2.86 20.49
CA TYR A 134 -5.25 3.44 21.82
C TYR A 134 -6.60 3.97 22.33
N ALA A 135 -7.35 4.72 21.51
CA ALA A 135 -8.64 5.27 21.89
C ALA A 135 -9.69 4.18 22.19
N ILE A 136 -9.72 3.09 21.41
CA ILE A 136 -10.61 1.95 21.64
C ILE A 136 -10.23 1.22 22.93
N LEU A 137 -8.93 1.02 23.18
CA LEU A 137 -8.44 0.40 24.42
C LEU A 137 -8.84 1.25 25.63
N LYS A 138 -8.58 2.56 25.58
CA LYS A 138 -8.94 3.48 26.66
C LYS A 138 -10.45 3.47 26.98
N LYS A 139 -11.32 3.41 25.97
CA LYS A 139 -12.78 3.35 26.17
C LYS A 139 -13.28 2.02 26.73
N ARG A 140 -12.48 0.95 26.68
CA ARG A 140 -12.88 -0.39 27.15
C ARG A 140 -12.31 -0.73 28.52
N ASP A 141 -11.29 0.01 28.93
CA ASP A 141 -10.64 -0.10 30.23
C ASP A 141 -11.31 0.80 31.30
N LEU A 142 -12.00 1.88 30.85
CA LEU A 142 -12.90 2.72 31.65
C LEU A 142 -14.31 2.15 31.69
#